data_AF-A0A814VSG1-F1
#
_entry.id   AF-A0A814VSG1-F1
#
_cell.length_a   1.000
_cell.length_b   1.000
_cell.length_c   1.000
_cell.angle_alpha   90.00
_cell.angle_beta   90.00
_cell.angle_gamma   90.00
#
_symmetry.space_group_name_H-M   'P 1'
#
loop_
_entity.id
_entity.type
_entity.pdbx_description
1 polymer ?
#
loop_
_entity_poly.entity_id
_entity_poly.type
_entity_poly.pdbx_seq_one_letter_code
_entity_poly.pdbx_strand_id
1 'polypeptide(L)'
;MEFQVNSSADLTSSQFSIPSILQCAMICSSEIKCQTFDYDAASFLCRIFAVWATEGLFISSTLSMSRIGYVKQVANLYSLYGQICVMSHDIHRYLLCSNNSHWSCRSGQFYNGTICQNEYNISSSNQSQCAQNQSLYWNGTHCVSTSTILLSWNTTGITVAGKVATPSSAPDRLHEPFGLALDSADTLYIADQNNNRIQKWLSGAPNGSTLAGQANGASGASATTLNAPSSAAIDTNGNLYIADTNNHRVQFWPYNVSSGTTVAGTGTSGSSSNQLDSPYDIAPNPVSNEFYITDSGNHRVMCYRLGISNGTVVAGGNGPGTDVTQLSTPYGLYFESSSNSLIIANYAANNIVRWVLGTKNWTLVAGSISGAGGYSSTLLNFPRDLTLDWMGNLYVADTGSHRIQFFKAGESNATTIAGVTSTSGANAILLQFPYSLALDSQLNLYVSDTYNFRIQKFLRY
;
A
#
# COMPACT_ATOMS: atom_id res chain seq x y z
N MET A 1 -14.94 55.90 31.13
CA MET A 1 -14.55 55.43 32.47
C MET A 1 -14.47 53.91 32.39
N GLU A 2 -13.24 53.39 32.44
CA GLU A 2 -12.96 51.96 32.62
C GLU A 2 -13.61 51.44 33.92
N PHE A 3 -13.94 50.14 33.99
CA PHE A 3 -13.20 49.16 34.80
C PHE A 3 -13.91 47.78 34.83
N GLN A 4 -13.12 46.78 34.44
CA GLN A 4 -12.96 45.41 34.97
C GLN A 4 -14.03 44.29 34.96
N VAL A 5 -13.50 43.15 34.51
CA VAL A 5 -13.99 41.77 34.58
C VAL A 5 -13.89 41.26 36.03
N ASN A 6 -14.85 40.41 36.44
CA ASN A 6 -14.58 39.37 37.42
C ASN A 6 -15.27 38.05 37.02
N SER A 7 -14.54 36.99 37.36
CA SER A 7 -14.62 35.61 36.92
C SER A 7 -15.57 34.74 37.76
N SER A 8 -15.63 33.47 37.35
CA SER A 8 -16.10 32.26 38.07
C SER A 8 -17.57 31.86 37.90
N ALA A 9 -17.77 30.68 37.32
CA ALA A 9 -18.42 29.55 38.00
C ALA A 9 -18.56 28.35 37.06
N ASP A 10 -18.12 27.20 37.58
CA ASP A 10 -18.45 25.84 37.15
C ASP A 10 -19.94 25.63 36.91
N LEU A 11 -20.29 24.87 35.86
CA LEU A 11 -21.52 24.08 35.88
C LEU A 11 -21.30 22.70 35.25
N THR A 12 -21.71 21.73 36.04
CA THR A 12 -21.73 20.29 35.84
C THR A 12 -22.98 19.84 35.08
N SER A 13 -22.87 18.65 34.49
CA SER A 13 -23.92 17.63 34.34
C SER A 13 -24.89 17.62 33.14
N SER A 14 -25.00 16.40 32.62
CA SER A 14 -26.21 15.70 32.17
C SER A 14 -26.68 15.84 30.72
N GLN A 15 -26.45 14.75 29.98
CA GLN A 15 -27.39 14.00 29.13
C GLN A 15 -28.52 14.77 28.45
N PHE A 16 -28.46 14.86 27.11
CA PHE A 16 -29.64 14.66 26.27
C PHE A 16 -29.27 14.03 24.92
N SER A 17 -30.07 13.04 24.53
CA SER A 17 -30.02 12.22 23.31
C SER A 17 -30.62 12.92 22.07
N ILE A 18 -29.95 12.69 20.94
CA ILE A 18 -30.23 12.89 19.48
C ILE A 18 -31.70 12.56 19.08
N PRO A 19 -32.36 13.05 17.96
CA PRO A 19 -31.84 13.54 16.66
C PRO A 19 -32.51 14.78 15.99
N SER A 20 -31.88 15.19 14.87
CA SER A 20 -32.44 15.76 13.62
C SER A 20 -32.41 17.29 13.37
N ILE A 21 -31.58 17.66 12.39
CA ILE A 21 -31.79 18.61 11.26
C ILE A 21 -32.53 19.93 11.57
N LEU A 22 -31.79 21.06 11.67
CA LEU A 22 -31.98 22.30 10.88
C LEU A 22 -30.99 23.42 11.27
N GLN A 23 -30.50 24.15 10.24
CA GLN A 23 -30.13 25.58 10.17
C GLN A 23 -29.56 26.32 11.40
N CYS A 24 -28.34 26.88 11.26
CA CYS A 24 -27.93 28.08 12.00
C CYS A 24 -27.45 29.19 11.06
N ALA A 25 -28.05 30.37 11.23
CA ALA A 25 -27.72 31.65 10.61
C ALA A 25 -26.64 32.39 11.43
N MET A 26 -25.90 33.26 10.74
CA MET A 26 -24.81 34.11 11.27
C MET A 26 -25.30 35.30 12.10
N ILE A 27 -24.52 35.67 13.12
CA ILE A 27 -24.30 37.04 13.58
C ILE A 27 -22.78 37.19 13.84
N CYS A 28 -22.11 38.09 13.11
CA CYS A 28 -20.72 38.48 13.36
C CYS A 28 -20.68 39.86 14.04
N SER A 29 -19.80 40.03 15.03
CA SER A 29 -19.28 41.34 15.42
C SER A 29 -17.75 41.29 15.45
N SER A 30 -17.15 42.34 14.91
CA SER A 30 -15.75 42.57 14.58
C SER A 30 -14.81 42.76 15.76
N GLU A 31 -13.56 42.31 15.59
CA GLU A 31 -12.26 42.78 16.12
C GLU A 31 -11.41 41.68 16.79
N ILE A 32 -10.30 41.27 16.15
CA ILE A 32 -9.20 40.55 16.81
C ILE A 32 -7.86 41.18 16.40
N LYS A 33 -7.13 41.68 17.40
CA LYS A 33 -5.69 41.98 17.37
C LYS A 33 -4.91 40.68 17.55
N CYS A 34 -3.93 40.41 16.69
CA CYS A 34 -3.02 39.27 16.86
C CYS A 34 -2.02 39.55 17.99
N GLN A 35 -2.07 38.75 19.06
CA GLN A 35 -0.96 38.55 20.00
C GLN A 35 -0.40 37.14 19.78
N THR A 36 0.93 37.05 19.70
CA THR A 36 1.72 35.82 19.62
C THR A 36 1.65 35.03 20.92
N PHE A 37 1.35 33.73 20.83
CA PHE A 37 1.55 32.77 21.93
C PHE A 37 2.40 31.59 21.47
N ASP A 38 3.26 31.16 22.39
CA ASP A 38 4.30 30.13 22.26
C ASP A 38 3.78 28.73 21.93
N TYR A 39 4.67 27.97 21.30
CA TYR A 39 4.57 26.54 21.01
C TYR A 39 4.41 25.71 22.29
N ASP A 40 3.22 25.15 22.53
CA ASP A 40 3.03 23.73 22.84
C ASP A 40 1.54 23.39 23.03
N ALA A 41 1.14 22.21 22.53
CA ALA A 41 -0.14 21.52 22.76
C ALA A 41 -1.46 22.17 22.25
N ALA A 42 -1.82 21.93 20.98
CA ALA A 42 -3.22 21.79 20.54
C ALA A 42 -3.33 21.33 19.07
N SER A 43 -3.31 20.02 18.82
CA SER A 43 -3.65 19.42 17.52
C SER A 43 -4.91 18.57 17.59
N PHE A 44 -5.97 19.08 18.19
CA PHE A 44 -7.31 18.48 18.07
C PHE A 44 -8.34 19.61 18.06
N LEU A 45 -9.25 19.55 17.07
CA LEU A 45 -10.39 20.44 16.81
C LEU A 45 -10.09 21.71 15.97
N CYS A 46 -10.09 21.54 14.64
CA CYS A 46 -10.69 22.54 13.76
C CYS A 46 -11.13 21.92 12.42
N ARG A 47 -12.42 21.61 12.30
CA ARG A 47 -13.16 21.55 11.03
C ARG A 47 -14.37 22.47 11.23
N ILE A 48 -14.52 23.53 10.44
CA ILE A 48 -15.80 24.12 9.98
C ILE A 48 -15.52 25.25 8.96
N PHE A 49 -16.22 25.13 7.81
CA PHE A 49 -16.61 26.06 6.73
C PHE A 49 -16.02 27.49 6.59
N ALA A 50 -15.63 27.85 5.35
CA ALA A 50 -15.93 29.16 4.75
C ALA A 50 -15.81 29.19 3.21
N VAL A 51 -16.91 29.56 2.53
CA VAL A 51 -16.93 30.32 1.27
C VAL A 51 -17.88 31.49 1.51
N TRP A 52 -17.41 32.73 1.33
CA TRP A 52 -18.07 33.79 0.54
C TRP A 52 -17.06 34.93 0.34
N ALA A 53 -16.93 35.34 -0.92
CA ALA A 53 -16.08 36.42 -1.39
C ALA A 53 -16.87 37.73 -1.43
N THR A 54 -16.28 38.82 -0.98
CA THR A 54 -16.67 40.18 -1.36
C THR A 54 -15.44 40.99 -1.75
N GLU A 55 -15.48 41.44 -3.01
CA GLU A 55 -14.73 42.55 -3.63
C GLU A 55 -13.30 42.30 -4.12
N GLY A 56 -13.09 42.54 -5.43
CA GLY A 56 -11.77 42.62 -6.05
C GLY A 56 -11.67 42.03 -7.47
N LEU A 57 -12.57 42.43 -8.37
CA LEU A 57 -12.49 42.13 -9.79
C LEU A 57 -11.24 42.83 -10.40
N PHE A 58 -10.22 42.09 -10.82
CA PHE A 58 -9.28 42.53 -11.85
C PHE A 58 -9.35 41.54 -13.01
N ILE A 59 -10.12 41.91 -14.03
CA ILE A 59 -10.09 41.29 -15.35
C ILE A 59 -8.82 41.80 -16.04
N SER A 60 -7.83 40.93 -16.24
CA SER A 60 -6.85 41.09 -17.32
C SER A 60 -7.20 40.08 -18.41
N SER A 61 -7.81 40.60 -19.47
CA SER A 61 -8.17 39.89 -20.69
C SER A 61 -6.94 39.35 -21.40
N THR A 62 -6.79 38.03 -21.48
CA THR A 62 -6.43 37.23 -22.68
C THR A 62 -5.97 35.83 -22.25
N LEU A 63 -6.92 34.91 -22.07
CA LEU A 63 -6.65 33.47 -22.15
C LEU A 63 -7.81 32.83 -22.91
N SER A 64 -7.53 32.39 -24.12
CA SER A 64 -8.46 31.65 -24.98
C SER A 64 -8.85 30.35 -24.31
N MET A 65 -10.11 30.24 -23.92
CA MET A 65 -10.72 28.98 -23.50
C MET A 65 -10.85 28.04 -24.71
N SER A 66 -10.09 26.95 -24.72
CA SER A 66 -10.51 25.72 -25.39
C SER A 66 -10.29 24.53 -24.45
N ARG A 67 -11.41 23.97 -23.99
CA ARG A 67 -11.62 22.66 -23.32
C ARG A 67 -10.90 22.41 -21.98
N ILE A 68 -11.58 22.72 -20.88
CA ILE A 68 -11.60 21.83 -19.70
C ILE A 68 -13.05 21.77 -19.19
N GLY A 69 -13.59 20.55 -19.16
CA GLY A 69 -14.93 20.26 -18.65
C GLY A 69 -15.02 20.37 -17.13
N TYR A 70 -16.22 20.68 -16.67
CA TYR A 70 -16.69 20.77 -15.28
C TYR A 70 -15.98 19.85 -14.27
N VAL A 71 -15.43 20.45 -13.21
CA VAL A 71 -15.17 19.76 -11.92
C VAL A 71 -16.00 20.45 -10.84
N LYS A 72 -16.97 19.72 -10.27
CA LYS A 72 -17.70 20.07 -9.05
C LYS A 72 -16.93 19.46 -7.87
N GLN A 73 -16.21 20.27 -7.09
CA GLN A 73 -15.98 20.02 -5.65
C GLN A 73 -15.34 21.25 -5.01
N VAL A 74 -15.87 21.67 -3.86
CA VAL A 74 -15.45 22.86 -3.12
C VAL A 74 -14.13 22.56 -2.41
N ALA A 75 -13.05 23.19 -2.86
CA ALA A 75 -11.75 23.09 -2.22
C ALA A 75 -11.63 24.14 -1.09
N ASN A 76 -11.08 23.76 0.06
CA ASN A 76 -10.86 24.70 1.17
C ASN A 76 -9.64 25.59 0.87
N LEU A 77 -9.86 26.91 0.91
CA LEU A 77 -8.84 27.93 0.73
C LEU A 77 -8.24 28.32 2.09
N TYR A 78 -6.92 28.27 2.22
CA TYR A 78 -6.20 28.74 3.41
C TYR A 78 -5.26 29.88 3.04
N SER A 79 -5.18 30.89 3.93
CA SER A 79 -4.20 31.97 3.84
C SER A 79 -3.08 31.71 4.85
N LEU A 80 -1.86 31.51 4.36
CA LEU A 80 -0.64 31.53 5.19
C LEU A 80 0.30 32.58 4.58
N TYR A 81 0.67 33.60 5.36
CA TYR A 81 1.64 34.63 4.96
C TYR A 81 1.35 35.30 3.59
N GLY A 82 0.08 35.58 3.28
CA GLY A 82 -0.30 36.24 2.02
C GLY A 82 -0.38 35.33 0.79
N GLN A 83 -0.21 34.01 0.94
CA GLN A 83 -0.40 33.02 -0.12
C GLN A 83 -1.79 32.39 -0.06
N ILE A 84 -2.40 32.18 -1.22
CA ILE A 84 -3.64 31.39 -1.36
C ILE A 84 -3.24 29.94 -1.57
N CYS A 85 -3.63 29.05 -0.66
CA CYS A 85 -3.38 27.61 -0.79
C CYS A 85 -4.69 26.80 -0.87
N VAL A 86 -4.72 25.78 -1.72
CA VAL A 86 -5.89 24.92 -1.97
C VAL A 86 -5.59 23.47 -1.60
N MET A 87 -6.45 22.84 -0.79
CA MET A 87 -6.39 21.41 -0.48
C MET A 87 -7.47 20.61 -1.22
N SER A 88 -7.07 19.53 -1.89
CA SER A 88 -7.97 18.49 -2.44
C SER A 88 -8.18 17.36 -1.42
N HIS A 89 -9.35 16.72 -1.43
CA HIS A 89 -9.78 15.70 -0.45
C HIS A 89 -9.69 14.24 -0.95
N ASP A 90 -9.02 13.99 -2.07
CA ASP A 90 -8.69 12.61 -2.47
C ASP A 90 -7.36 12.14 -1.88
N ILE A 91 -7.18 10.81 -1.89
CA ILE A 91 -6.18 9.94 -1.22
C ILE A 91 -4.70 10.32 -1.40
N HIS A 92 -4.42 11.43 -2.06
CA HIS A 92 -3.13 12.08 -2.15
C HIS A 92 -3.28 13.52 -1.67
N ARG A 93 -2.85 13.78 -0.44
CA ARG A 93 -2.86 15.14 0.13
C ARG A 93 -1.93 16.02 -0.69
N TYR A 94 -2.45 17.01 -1.41
CA TYR A 94 -1.66 18.02 -2.13
C TYR A 94 -1.95 19.41 -1.56
N LEU A 95 -0.88 20.20 -1.41
CA LEU A 95 -0.94 21.62 -1.05
C LEU A 95 -0.38 22.42 -2.23
N LEU A 96 -1.22 23.19 -2.92
CA LEU A 96 -0.78 24.12 -3.96
C LEU A 96 -0.82 25.53 -3.39
N CYS A 97 0.27 26.29 -3.47
CA CYS A 97 0.34 27.69 -3.02
C CYS A 97 0.79 28.60 -4.18
N SER A 98 0.14 29.76 -4.30
CA SER A 98 0.41 30.78 -5.34
C SER A 98 1.00 32.06 -4.72
N ASN A 99 2.00 32.64 -5.38
CA ASN A 99 2.47 34.01 -5.15
C ASN A 99 2.53 34.77 -6.49
N ASN A 100 1.59 35.71 -6.70
CA ASN A 100 1.48 36.83 -7.67
C ASN A 100 2.13 36.80 -9.08
N SER A 101 2.67 35.68 -9.54
CA SER A 101 3.10 35.40 -10.92
C SER A 101 3.85 34.05 -11.07
N HIS A 102 4.13 33.33 -9.98
CA HIS A 102 4.81 32.02 -10.03
C HIS A 102 4.17 30.99 -9.08
N TRP A 103 4.03 29.76 -9.57
CA TRP A 103 3.73 28.59 -8.76
C TRP A 103 5.05 28.02 -8.23
N SER A 104 5.24 27.95 -6.92
CA SER A 104 6.42 27.35 -6.32
C SER A 104 6.02 26.16 -5.45
N CYS A 105 6.44 24.96 -5.84
CA CYS A 105 6.45 23.77 -4.99
C CYS A 105 7.63 23.82 -4.00
N ARG A 106 7.46 23.32 -2.77
CA ARG A 106 8.62 22.93 -1.95
C ARG A 106 9.22 21.62 -2.47
N SER A 107 10.54 21.49 -2.35
CA SER A 107 11.27 20.24 -2.60
C SER A 107 10.60 19.05 -1.91
N GLY A 108 10.29 18.00 -2.67
CA GLY A 108 9.71 16.76 -2.14
C GLY A 108 8.18 16.63 -2.19
N GLN A 109 7.45 17.52 -2.87
CA GLN A 109 6.00 17.36 -3.11
C GLN A 109 5.67 17.12 -4.59
N PHE A 110 4.59 16.39 -4.83
CA PHE A 110 4.19 15.88 -6.16
C PHE A 110 3.06 16.72 -6.77
N TYR A 111 3.15 16.98 -8.07
CA TYR A 111 2.04 17.49 -8.87
C TYR A 111 1.93 16.66 -10.15
N ASN A 112 0.76 16.05 -10.37
CA ASN A 112 0.41 15.34 -11.60
C ASN A 112 1.44 14.27 -12.04
N GLY A 113 1.91 13.45 -11.09
CA GLY A 113 2.87 12.36 -11.39
C GLY A 113 4.31 12.80 -11.61
N THR A 114 4.62 14.09 -11.49
CA THR A 114 5.98 14.63 -11.60
C THR A 114 6.46 15.09 -10.22
N ILE A 115 7.69 14.72 -9.86
CA ILE A 115 8.41 15.30 -8.73
C ILE A 115 8.57 16.79 -9.06
N CYS A 116 8.20 17.69 -8.14
CA CYS A 116 8.62 19.08 -8.23
C CYS A 116 10.15 19.12 -8.12
N GLN A 117 10.83 18.98 -9.26
CA GLN A 117 12.24 19.28 -9.39
C GLN A 117 12.39 20.79 -9.19
N ASN A 118 13.59 21.24 -8.84
CA ASN A 118 13.93 22.66 -8.90
C ASN A 118 13.88 23.09 -10.39
N GLU A 119 12.69 23.28 -10.93
CA GLU A 119 12.45 23.84 -12.25
C GLU A 119 12.75 25.33 -12.15
N TYR A 120 13.99 25.69 -12.42
CA TYR A 120 14.31 27.06 -12.74
C TYR A 120 13.69 27.34 -14.11
N ASN A 121 12.64 28.16 -14.14
CA ASN A 121 12.20 28.82 -15.37
C ASN A 121 13.32 29.80 -15.78
N ILE A 122 14.28 29.28 -16.54
CA ILE A 122 15.38 30.08 -17.05
C ILE A 122 14.91 30.68 -18.39
N SER A 123 14.80 32.00 -18.45
CA SER A 123 14.52 32.74 -19.68
C SER A 123 15.53 32.38 -20.78
N SER A 124 15.13 32.58 -22.04
CA SER A 124 15.85 32.22 -23.28
C SER A 124 17.26 32.83 -23.47
N SER A 125 17.88 33.37 -22.42
CA SER A 125 19.20 34.01 -22.41
C SER A 125 20.32 33.17 -21.77
N ASN A 126 20.06 31.94 -21.27
CA ASN A 126 21.01 31.19 -20.44
C ASN A 126 21.33 29.77 -20.97
N GLN A 127 21.49 29.63 -22.29
CA GLN A 127 21.98 28.40 -22.92
C GLN A 127 23.32 27.90 -22.33
N SER A 128 24.14 28.82 -21.82
CA SER A 128 25.44 28.53 -21.19
C SER A 128 25.37 27.97 -19.78
N GLN A 129 24.23 28.08 -19.07
CA GLN A 129 24.09 27.56 -17.70
C GLN A 129 23.67 26.09 -17.64
N CYS A 130 22.89 25.57 -18.60
CA CYS A 130 22.56 24.12 -18.62
C CYS A 130 23.83 23.26 -18.79
N ALA A 131 24.83 23.75 -19.53
CA ALA A 131 26.05 23.01 -19.85
C ALA A 131 27.11 23.00 -18.72
N GLN A 132 26.92 23.78 -17.64
CA GLN A 132 27.85 23.76 -16.50
C GLN A 132 27.58 22.60 -15.53
N ASN A 133 26.41 21.96 -15.61
CA ASN A 133 26.09 20.74 -14.89
C ASN A 133 26.18 19.55 -15.86
N GLN A 134 27.13 18.63 -15.66
CA GLN A 134 27.41 17.47 -16.53
C GLN A 134 26.22 16.48 -16.67
N SER A 135 25.09 16.78 -16.05
CA SER A 135 23.89 15.92 -15.96
C SER A 135 22.66 16.53 -16.65
N LEU A 136 22.77 17.71 -17.27
CA LEU A 136 21.66 18.39 -17.94
C LEU A 136 22.01 18.69 -19.40
N TYR A 137 21.04 18.55 -20.31
CA TYR A 137 21.15 18.98 -21.70
C TYR A 137 19.96 19.84 -22.10
N TRP A 138 20.16 20.77 -23.03
CA TRP A 138 19.12 21.67 -23.52
C TRP A 138 18.32 21.00 -24.64
N ASN A 139 16.99 20.88 -24.51
CA ASN A 139 16.14 20.28 -25.55
C ASN A 139 15.57 21.27 -26.57
N GLY A 140 15.94 22.55 -26.47
CA GLY A 140 15.38 23.63 -27.31
C GLY A 140 14.41 24.56 -26.58
N THR A 141 13.85 24.15 -25.42
CA THR A 141 12.90 24.96 -24.64
C THR A 141 13.18 24.99 -23.13
N HIS A 142 13.79 23.95 -22.56
CA HIS A 142 14.19 23.88 -21.16
C HIS A 142 15.41 22.95 -20.96
N CYS A 143 16.11 23.06 -19.82
CA CYS A 143 17.15 22.09 -19.46
C CYS A 143 16.48 20.77 -19.03
N VAL A 144 16.96 19.64 -19.54
CA VAL A 144 16.47 18.29 -19.24
C VAL A 144 17.60 17.48 -18.64
N SER A 145 17.33 16.71 -17.58
CA SER A 145 18.32 15.82 -17.00
C SER A 145 18.57 14.59 -17.86
N THR A 146 19.84 14.27 -18.14
CA THR A 146 20.25 12.97 -18.70
C THR A 146 20.35 11.89 -17.62
N SER A 147 20.31 12.27 -16.34
CA SER A 147 20.33 11.31 -15.24
C SER A 147 19.02 10.54 -15.20
N THR A 148 19.07 9.32 -15.72
CA THR A 148 18.08 8.30 -15.42
C THR A 148 18.10 8.13 -13.90
N ILE A 149 17.00 8.46 -13.23
CA ILE A 149 16.84 8.14 -11.81
C ILE A 149 16.74 6.62 -11.73
N LEU A 150 17.85 5.97 -11.39
CA LEU A 150 17.89 4.53 -11.17
C LEU A 150 17.29 4.26 -9.79
N LEU A 151 16.12 3.62 -9.78
CA LEU A 151 15.57 3.05 -8.56
C LEU A 151 16.57 2.05 -7.99
N SER A 152 17.14 2.37 -6.83
CA SER A 152 18.21 1.59 -6.20
C SER A 152 17.87 1.34 -4.74
N TRP A 153 18.25 0.16 -4.26
CA TRP A 153 18.10 -0.25 -2.87
C TRP A 153 19.46 -0.64 -2.32
N ASN A 154 19.65 -0.46 -1.01
CA ASN A 154 20.81 -1.00 -0.35
C ASN A 154 20.86 -2.54 -0.54
N THR A 155 22.06 -3.10 -0.61
CA THR A 155 22.23 -4.56 -0.76
C THR A 155 22.20 -5.28 0.59
N THR A 156 22.28 -4.53 1.68
CA THR A 156 22.30 -5.04 3.05
C THR A 156 20.98 -4.73 3.75
N GLY A 157 20.22 -5.75 4.07
CA GLY A 157 18.95 -5.66 4.77
C GLY A 157 19.12 -5.34 6.26
N ILE A 158 18.20 -4.55 6.78
CA ILE A 158 18.08 -4.23 8.20
C ILE A 158 17.01 -5.16 8.78
N THR A 159 17.35 -5.95 9.79
CA THR A 159 16.33 -6.77 10.47
C THR A 159 15.39 -5.88 11.27
N VAL A 160 14.11 -5.86 10.91
CA VAL A 160 13.09 -5.00 11.54
C VAL A 160 12.09 -5.77 12.39
N ALA A 161 11.98 -7.08 12.21
CA ALA A 161 11.16 -7.97 13.03
C ALA A 161 11.74 -9.39 13.06
N GLY A 162 11.52 -10.11 14.16
CA GLY A 162 12.06 -11.45 14.39
C GLY A 162 13.56 -11.46 14.70
N LYS A 163 14.13 -12.67 14.89
CA LYS A 163 15.57 -12.86 15.08
C LYS A 163 16.03 -14.10 14.32
N VAL A 164 17.22 -13.98 13.75
CA VAL A 164 17.86 -15.03 12.95
C VAL A 164 17.94 -16.35 13.72
N ALA A 165 17.55 -17.44 13.06
CA ALA A 165 17.77 -18.82 13.49
C ALA A 165 17.28 -19.19 14.91
N THR A 166 16.29 -18.48 15.46
CA THR A 166 15.74 -18.76 16.81
C THR A 166 14.21 -18.75 16.83
N PRO A 167 13.54 -19.68 16.12
CA PRO A 167 12.09 -19.69 16.02
C PRO A 167 11.44 -20.01 17.38
N SER A 168 10.48 -19.19 17.79
CA SER A 168 9.61 -19.45 18.95
C SER A 168 8.37 -18.55 18.90
N SER A 169 7.42 -18.78 19.81
CA SER A 169 6.23 -17.93 19.99
C SER A 169 6.47 -16.70 20.88
N ALA A 170 7.71 -16.44 21.31
CA ALA A 170 8.05 -15.21 22.03
C ALA A 170 7.68 -13.96 21.19
N PRO A 171 7.35 -12.82 21.82
CA PRO A 171 6.88 -11.64 21.10
C PRO A 171 7.97 -10.99 20.22
N ASP A 172 9.25 -11.27 20.48
CA ASP A 172 10.40 -10.81 19.68
C ASP A 172 10.92 -11.87 18.70
N ARG A 173 10.16 -12.96 18.49
CA ARG A 173 10.49 -14.05 17.54
C ARG A 173 9.34 -14.27 16.56
N LEU A 174 9.73 -14.84 15.41
CA LEU A 174 8.86 -15.30 14.35
C LEU A 174 9.22 -16.75 14.04
N HIS A 175 8.32 -17.48 13.42
CA HIS A 175 8.51 -18.84 12.95
C HIS A 175 7.83 -19.01 11.59
N GLU A 176 8.67 -19.04 10.55
CA GLU A 176 8.28 -19.02 9.14
C GLU A 176 7.29 -17.89 8.84
N PRO A 177 7.72 -16.60 8.93
CA PRO A 177 6.87 -15.50 8.52
C PRO A 177 6.54 -15.62 7.04
N PHE A 178 5.26 -15.65 6.69
CA PHE A 178 4.79 -15.78 5.31
C PHE A 178 4.44 -14.42 4.72
N GLY A 179 3.15 -14.06 4.69
CA GLY A 179 2.65 -12.82 4.11
C GLY A 179 2.99 -11.61 4.96
N LEU A 180 3.30 -10.51 4.26
CA LEU A 180 3.51 -9.19 4.84
C LEU A 180 2.47 -8.22 4.32
N ALA A 181 2.04 -7.32 5.19
CA ALA A 181 1.25 -6.16 4.79
C ALA A 181 1.65 -4.94 5.60
N LEU A 182 1.52 -3.77 4.99
CA LEU A 182 1.77 -2.47 5.61
C LEU A 182 0.48 -1.66 5.59
N ASP A 183 0.18 -0.99 6.70
CA ASP A 183 -0.89 0.02 6.72
C ASP A 183 -0.38 1.40 6.27
N SER A 184 -1.28 2.37 6.16
CA SER A 184 -0.94 3.74 5.75
C SER A 184 0.01 4.49 6.69
N ALA A 185 0.28 3.94 7.88
CA ALA A 185 1.26 4.46 8.83
C ALA A 185 2.59 3.67 8.78
N ASP A 186 2.79 2.85 7.74
CA ASP A 186 3.93 1.95 7.55
C ASP A 186 4.10 0.95 8.71
N THR A 187 3.00 0.59 9.38
CA THR A 187 3.02 -0.45 10.42
C THR A 187 3.00 -1.82 9.78
N LEU A 188 3.88 -2.72 10.24
CA LEU A 188 4.07 -4.04 9.66
C LEU A 188 3.13 -5.07 10.29
N TYR A 189 2.46 -5.84 9.44
CA TYR A 189 1.63 -6.98 9.82
C TYR A 189 2.21 -8.23 9.17
N ILE A 190 2.34 -9.29 9.96
CA ILE A 190 3.09 -10.48 9.59
C ILE A 190 2.23 -11.70 9.87
N ALA A 191 2.02 -12.54 8.86
CA ALA A 191 1.53 -13.89 9.06
C ALA A 191 2.65 -14.77 9.62
N ASP A 192 2.68 -14.95 10.93
CA ASP A 192 3.67 -15.76 11.65
C ASP A 192 3.22 -17.23 11.61
N GLN A 193 3.38 -17.84 10.44
CA GLN A 193 2.61 -19.00 9.98
C GLN A 193 2.71 -20.20 10.94
N ASN A 194 3.92 -20.62 11.30
CA ASN A 194 4.11 -21.78 12.18
C ASN A 194 3.84 -21.48 13.66
N ASN A 195 3.67 -20.21 14.00
CA ASN A 195 3.10 -19.79 15.27
C ASN A 195 1.59 -19.51 15.17
N ASN A 196 0.92 -19.86 14.06
CA ASN A 196 -0.55 -19.81 13.92
C ASN A 196 -1.19 -18.47 14.33
N ARG A 197 -0.52 -17.35 14.02
CA ARG A 197 -0.95 -16.02 14.46
C ARG A 197 -0.60 -14.92 13.45
N ILE A 198 -1.28 -13.79 13.58
CA ILE A 198 -0.92 -12.55 12.90
C ILE A 198 -0.30 -11.58 13.91
N GLN A 199 0.91 -11.12 13.62
CA GLN A 199 1.66 -10.19 14.45
C GLN A 199 1.61 -8.78 13.86
N LYS A 200 1.41 -7.77 14.71
CA LYS A 200 1.62 -6.36 14.40
C LYS A 200 2.94 -5.89 15.00
N TRP A 201 3.78 -5.28 14.18
CA TRP A 201 5.09 -4.76 14.56
C TRP A 201 5.19 -3.28 14.24
N LEU A 202 5.33 -2.47 15.29
CA LEU A 202 5.55 -1.03 15.14
C LEU A 202 7.00 -0.77 14.71
N SER A 203 7.21 0.29 13.92
CA SER A 203 8.55 0.69 13.49
C SER A 203 9.46 0.93 14.70
N GLY A 204 10.63 0.28 14.71
CA GLY A 204 11.61 0.36 15.79
C GLY A 204 11.26 -0.39 17.08
N ALA A 205 10.08 -1.04 17.15
CA ALA A 205 9.73 -1.82 18.33
C ALA A 205 10.54 -3.12 18.42
N PRO A 206 11.00 -3.51 19.62
CA PRO A 206 11.75 -4.76 19.79
C PRO A 206 10.86 -6.01 19.68
N ASN A 207 9.55 -5.84 19.88
CA ASN A 207 8.57 -6.91 20.05
C ASN A 207 7.34 -6.64 19.18
N GLY A 208 6.75 -7.71 18.64
CA GLY A 208 5.43 -7.70 18.04
C GLY A 208 4.31 -7.90 19.05
N SER A 209 3.09 -7.59 18.62
CA SER A 209 1.84 -7.82 19.35
C SER A 209 0.93 -8.73 18.54
N THR A 210 0.33 -9.74 19.18
CA THR A 210 -0.59 -10.66 18.51
C THR A 210 -1.94 -9.99 18.31
N LEU A 211 -2.37 -9.84 17.05
CA LEU A 211 -3.68 -9.30 16.69
C LEU A 211 -4.73 -10.40 16.45
N ALA A 212 -4.30 -11.52 15.89
CA ALA A 212 -5.17 -12.65 15.58
C ALA A 212 -4.45 -13.97 15.87
N GLY A 213 -5.22 -14.99 16.29
CA GLY A 213 -4.69 -16.25 16.81
C GLY A 213 -4.28 -16.15 18.27
N GLN A 214 -3.54 -17.15 18.76
CA GLN A 214 -3.12 -17.22 20.16
C GLN A 214 -1.65 -16.81 20.30
N ALA A 215 -1.34 -15.99 21.30
CA ALA A 215 0.02 -15.49 21.53
C ALA A 215 1.04 -16.61 21.81
N ASN A 216 0.60 -17.71 22.41
CA ASN A 216 1.43 -18.89 22.68
C ASN A 216 1.69 -19.77 21.43
N GLY A 217 1.05 -19.46 20.30
CA GLY A 217 1.19 -20.16 19.03
C GLY A 217 0.26 -21.36 18.83
N ALA A 218 -0.74 -21.54 19.70
CA ALA A 218 -1.68 -22.66 19.61
C ALA A 218 -2.51 -22.61 18.33
N SER A 219 -2.51 -23.72 17.59
CA SER A 219 -3.32 -23.91 16.38
C SER A 219 -4.75 -24.36 16.69
N GLY A 220 -5.67 -24.14 15.75
CA GLY A 220 -7.02 -24.69 15.77
C GLY A 220 -7.95 -24.00 14.79
N ALA A 221 -9.24 -24.39 14.83
CA ALA A 221 -10.29 -23.89 13.93
C ALA A 221 -11.39 -23.07 14.62
N SER A 222 -11.20 -22.71 15.90
CA SER A 222 -12.16 -21.90 16.66
C SER A 222 -12.18 -20.45 16.15
N ALA A 223 -13.04 -19.61 16.72
CA ALA A 223 -13.08 -18.19 16.39
C ALA A 223 -11.82 -17.44 16.87
N THR A 224 -11.07 -17.97 17.85
CA THR A 224 -9.88 -17.32 18.43
C THR A 224 -8.56 -17.97 18.02
N THR A 225 -8.61 -19.05 17.25
CA THR A 225 -7.42 -19.80 16.78
C THR A 225 -7.36 -19.80 15.27
N LEU A 226 -6.13 -19.89 14.75
CA LEU A 226 -5.82 -20.04 13.33
C LEU A 226 -5.01 -21.33 13.14
N ASN A 227 -4.81 -21.74 11.89
CA ASN A 227 -3.99 -22.88 11.54
C ASN A 227 -3.20 -22.56 10.26
N ALA A 228 -1.90 -22.31 10.44
CA ALA A 228 -0.96 -21.94 9.39
C ALA A 228 -1.46 -20.80 8.47
N PRO A 229 -1.79 -19.60 9.02
CA PRO A 229 -2.24 -18.49 8.21
C PRO A 229 -1.12 -18.04 7.26
N SER A 230 -1.44 -17.88 5.97
CA SER A 230 -0.46 -17.57 4.92
C SER A 230 -0.34 -16.07 4.65
N SER A 231 -1.44 -15.32 4.74
CA SER A 231 -1.48 -13.89 4.48
C SER A 231 -2.53 -13.19 5.33
N ALA A 232 -2.41 -11.86 5.44
CA ALA A 232 -3.43 -10.99 5.99
C ALA A 232 -3.50 -9.67 5.21
N ALA A 233 -4.68 -9.32 4.72
CA ALA A 233 -4.96 -7.99 4.17
C ALA A 233 -5.60 -7.11 5.25
N ILE A 234 -5.24 -5.83 5.28
CA ILE A 234 -5.76 -4.87 6.27
C ILE A 234 -6.58 -3.80 5.55
N ASP A 235 -7.76 -3.48 6.08
CA ASP A 235 -8.55 -2.35 5.59
C ASP A 235 -8.19 -1.03 6.29
N THR A 236 -8.77 0.07 5.82
CA THR A 236 -8.51 1.42 6.38
C THR A 236 -9.00 1.59 7.83
N ASN A 237 -9.84 0.68 8.33
CA ASN A 237 -10.30 0.66 9.71
C ASN A 237 -9.42 -0.23 10.61
N GLY A 238 -8.40 -0.89 10.05
CA GLY A 238 -7.52 -1.81 10.76
C GLY A 238 -8.09 -3.22 10.95
N ASN A 239 -9.18 -3.57 10.26
CA ASN A 239 -9.69 -4.94 10.27
C ASN A 239 -8.83 -5.83 9.36
N LEU A 240 -8.73 -7.11 9.72
CA LEU A 240 -7.92 -8.09 8.99
C LEU A 240 -8.81 -9.06 8.20
N TYR A 241 -8.39 -9.39 6.99
CA TYR A 241 -8.84 -10.56 6.23
C TYR A 241 -7.68 -11.54 6.16
N ILE A 242 -7.83 -12.71 6.77
CA ILE A 242 -6.74 -13.66 7.01
C ILE A 242 -7.00 -14.93 6.22
N ALA A 243 -6.03 -15.34 5.40
CA ALA A 243 -6.06 -16.64 4.74
C ALA A 243 -5.64 -17.71 5.76
N ASP A 244 -6.63 -18.37 6.36
CA ASP A 244 -6.45 -19.42 7.38
C ASP A 244 -6.24 -20.76 6.68
N THR A 245 -5.07 -20.89 6.04
CA THR A 245 -4.76 -21.85 4.96
C THR A 245 -5.16 -23.28 5.27
N ASN A 246 -4.69 -23.83 6.41
CA ASN A 246 -4.92 -25.24 6.76
C ASN A 246 -6.33 -25.48 7.31
N ASN A 247 -7.08 -24.41 7.59
CA ASN A 247 -8.51 -24.49 7.88
C ASN A 247 -9.36 -24.24 6.61
N HIS A 248 -8.76 -24.06 5.43
CA HIS A 248 -9.48 -23.91 4.15
C HIS A 248 -10.56 -22.82 4.18
N ARG A 249 -10.26 -21.68 4.81
CA ARG A 249 -11.20 -20.56 5.00
C ARG A 249 -10.50 -19.22 5.03
N VAL A 250 -11.27 -18.15 4.88
CA VAL A 250 -10.84 -16.77 5.15
C VAL A 250 -11.58 -16.23 6.36
N GLN A 251 -10.81 -15.72 7.32
CA GLN A 251 -11.31 -15.13 8.56
C GLN A 251 -11.28 -13.61 8.46
N PHE A 252 -12.42 -12.97 8.75
CA PHE A 252 -12.48 -11.54 9.03
C PHE A 252 -12.27 -11.32 10.52
N TRP A 253 -11.31 -10.48 10.89
CA TRP A 253 -10.96 -10.17 12.26
C TRP A 253 -11.10 -8.67 12.50
N PRO A 254 -12.13 -8.23 13.25
CA PRO A 254 -12.34 -6.81 13.49
C PRO A 254 -11.19 -6.21 14.32
N TYR A 255 -10.92 -4.92 14.09
CA TYR A 255 -9.90 -4.19 14.83
C TYR A 255 -10.19 -4.22 16.34
N ASN A 256 -9.15 -4.50 17.14
CA ASN A 256 -9.22 -4.63 18.61
C ASN A 256 -10.22 -5.68 19.14
N VAL A 257 -10.58 -6.68 18.34
CA VAL A 257 -11.38 -7.83 18.79
C VAL A 257 -10.47 -9.06 18.86
N SER A 258 -10.75 -10.01 19.76
CA SER A 258 -9.92 -11.21 19.99
C SER A 258 -10.40 -12.46 19.25
N SER A 259 -11.36 -12.31 18.34
CA SER A 259 -11.97 -13.43 17.61
C SER A 259 -12.38 -12.99 16.19
N GLY A 260 -12.22 -13.90 15.24
CA GLY A 260 -12.65 -13.71 13.86
C GLY A 260 -13.95 -14.44 13.52
N THR A 261 -14.50 -14.07 12.36
CA THR A 261 -15.66 -14.70 11.72
C THR A 261 -15.31 -15.17 10.33
N THR A 262 -15.76 -16.36 9.95
CA THR A 262 -15.50 -16.89 8.60
C THR A 262 -16.31 -16.11 7.56
N VAL A 263 -15.63 -15.55 6.56
CA VAL A 263 -16.25 -14.77 5.48
C VAL A 263 -16.17 -15.44 4.11
N ALA A 264 -15.29 -16.43 3.94
CA ALA A 264 -15.23 -17.30 2.76
C ALA A 264 -14.70 -18.68 3.14
N GLY A 265 -15.12 -19.71 2.41
CA GLY A 265 -14.83 -21.11 2.75
C GLY A 265 -15.73 -21.66 3.87
N THR A 266 -15.77 -22.99 4.00
CA THR A 266 -16.59 -23.69 5.01
C THR A 266 -15.78 -24.29 6.16
N GLY A 267 -14.46 -24.11 6.18
CA GLY A 267 -13.59 -24.80 7.14
C GLY A 267 -13.12 -26.18 6.67
N THR A 268 -13.49 -26.59 5.46
CA THR A 268 -13.20 -27.91 4.88
C THR A 268 -12.70 -27.74 3.46
N SER A 269 -11.64 -28.46 3.10
CA SER A 269 -11.13 -28.51 1.73
C SER A 269 -12.23 -28.93 0.75
N GLY A 270 -12.33 -28.25 -0.39
CA GLY A 270 -13.23 -28.58 -1.48
C GLY A 270 -13.21 -27.56 -2.60
N SER A 271 -13.91 -27.84 -3.69
CA SER A 271 -13.92 -27.03 -4.92
C SER A 271 -15.27 -26.38 -5.25
N SER A 272 -16.28 -26.57 -4.41
CA SER A 272 -17.60 -25.92 -4.56
C SER A 272 -17.50 -24.39 -4.47
N SER A 273 -18.55 -23.67 -4.87
CA SER A 273 -18.58 -22.20 -4.86
C SER A 273 -18.40 -21.56 -3.49
N ASN A 274 -18.74 -22.27 -2.42
CA ASN A 274 -18.56 -21.85 -1.02
C ASN A 274 -17.35 -22.50 -0.33
N GLN A 275 -16.61 -23.36 -1.03
CA GLN A 275 -15.46 -24.06 -0.49
C GLN A 275 -14.17 -23.47 -1.05
N LEU A 276 -13.09 -23.63 -0.29
CA LEU A 276 -11.73 -23.28 -0.66
C LEU A 276 -10.85 -24.49 -0.39
N ASP A 277 -9.70 -24.55 -1.02
CA ASP A 277 -8.64 -25.50 -0.74
C ASP A 277 -7.30 -24.78 -0.64
N SER A 278 -6.81 -24.65 0.60
CA SER A 278 -5.53 -23.99 0.91
C SER A 278 -5.48 -22.55 0.37
N PRO A 279 -6.42 -21.66 0.77
CA PRO A 279 -6.37 -20.27 0.35
C PRO A 279 -5.06 -19.62 0.80
N TYR A 280 -4.41 -18.85 -0.07
CA TYR A 280 -3.06 -18.37 0.17
C TYR A 280 -2.97 -16.84 0.32
N ASP A 281 -3.45 -16.07 -0.65
CA ASP A 281 -3.40 -14.61 -0.61
C ASP A 281 -4.79 -13.98 -0.82
N ILE A 282 -4.94 -12.76 -0.32
CA ILE A 282 -6.20 -12.03 -0.32
C ILE A 282 -5.96 -10.61 -0.83
N ALA A 283 -6.62 -10.25 -1.92
CA ALA A 283 -6.62 -8.90 -2.46
C ALA A 283 -8.03 -8.28 -2.32
N PRO A 284 -8.25 -7.35 -1.37
CA PRO A 284 -9.52 -6.64 -1.27
C PRO A 284 -9.68 -5.64 -2.43
N ASN A 285 -10.92 -5.48 -2.90
CA ASN A 285 -11.27 -4.41 -3.83
C ASN A 285 -11.53 -3.12 -3.02
N PRO A 286 -10.76 -2.03 -3.21
CA PRO A 286 -10.89 -0.83 -2.38
C PRO A 286 -12.18 -0.04 -2.63
N VAL A 287 -12.90 -0.29 -3.73
CA VAL A 287 -14.13 0.45 -4.09
C VAL A 287 -15.41 -0.36 -3.91
N SER A 288 -15.31 -1.68 -3.71
CA SER A 288 -16.45 -2.56 -3.55
C SER A 288 -16.30 -3.44 -2.30
N ASN A 289 -17.35 -4.15 -1.91
CA ASN A 289 -17.28 -5.13 -0.81
C ASN A 289 -16.78 -6.50 -1.27
N GLU A 290 -15.99 -6.53 -2.35
CA GLU A 290 -15.46 -7.76 -2.95
C GLU A 290 -14.01 -7.96 -2.56
N PHE A 291 -13.60 -9.21 -2.49
CA PHE A 291 -12.24 -9.60 -2.25
C PHE A 291 -11.91 -10.84 -3.05
N TYR A 292 -10.69 -10.87 -3.55
CA TYR A 292 -10.17 -11.94 -4.38
C TYR A 292 -9.25 -12.82 -3.55
N ILE A 293 -9.38 -14.13 -3.70
CA ILE A 293 -8.64 -15.12 -2.92
C ILE A 293 -7.97 -16.09 -3.88
N THR A 294 -6.67 -16.30 -3.74
CA THR A 294 -5.99 -17.41 -4.43
C THR A 294 -6.34 -18.71 -3.72
N ASP A 295 -7.19 -19.49 -4.38
CA ASP A 295 -7.62 -20.82 -3.96
C ASP A 295 -6.60 -21.83 -4.52
N SER A 296 -5.44 -21.87 -3.87
CA SER A 296 -4.19 -22.39 -4.46
C SER A 296 -4.27 -23.89 -4.77
N GLY A 297 -4.92 -24.68 -3.91
CA GLY A 297 -5.13 -26.12 -4.10
C GLY A 297 -6.07 -26.43 -5.27
N ASN A 298 -7.02 -25.55 -5.56
CA ASN A 298 -7.92 -25.65 -6.71
C ASN A 298 -7.40 -24.92 -7.97
N HIS A 299 -6.20 -24.35 -7.92
CA HIS A 299 -5.55 -23.67 -9.05
C HIS A 299 -6.42 -22.57 -9.69
N ARG A 300 -7.05 -21.75 -8.85
CA ARG A 300 -7.97 -20.70 -9.28
C ARG A 300 -7.92 -19.48 -8.37
N VAL A 301 -8.51 -18.39 -8.84
CA VAL A 301 -8.82 -17.22 -8.01
C VAL A 301 -10.32 -17.09 -7.88
N MET A 302 -10.79 -17.01 -6.64
CA MET A 302 -12.19 -16.84 -6.29
C MET A 302 -12.46 -15.39 -5.92
N CYS A 303 -13.57 -14.84 -6.37
CA CYS A 303 -14.12 -13.57 -5.87
C CYS A 303 -15.25 -13.88 -4.90
N TYR A 304 -15.19 -13.28 -3.71
CA TYR A 304 -16.26 -13.32 -2.71
C TYR A 304 -16.72 -11.90 -2.41
N ARG A 305 -17.95 -11.78 -1.92
CA ARG A 305 -18.51 -10.52 -1.44
C ARG A 305 -18.89 -10.66 0.02
N LEU A 306 -18.60 -9.65 0.83
CA LEU A 306 -18.93 -9.68 2.26
C LEU A 306 -20.42 -9.92 2.48
N GLY A 307 -20.72 -10.88 3.36
CA GLY A 307 -22.09 -11.33 3.64
C GLY A 307 -22.66 -12.37 2.66
N ILE A 308 -21.91 -12.74 1.61
CA ILE A 308 -22.31 -13.77 0.65
C ILE A 308 -21.35 -14.96 0.75
N SER A 309 -21.88 -16.14 1.10
CA SER A 309 -21.07 -17.35 1.32
C SER A 309 -20.62 -18.06 0.05
N ASN A 310 -21.24 -17.78 -1.09
CA ASN A 310 -20.83 -18.33 -2.39
C ASN A 310 -19.96 -17.32 -3.12
N GLY A 311 -18.79 -17.77 -3.56
CA GLY A 311 -17.91 -17.03 -4.47
C GLY A 311 -18.08 -17.45 -5.92
N THR A 312 -17.39 -16.72 -6.79
CA THR A 312 -17.34 -16.98 -8.24
C THR A 312 -15.89 -17.11 -8.69
N VAL A 313 -15.61 -18.06 -9.58
CA VAL A 313 -14.27 -18.16 -10.20
C VAL A 313 -14.07 -16.97 -11.13
N VAL A 314 -12.98 -16.22 -10.92
CA VAL A 314 -12.62 -15.05 -11.75
C VAL A 314 -11.34 -15.25 -12.56
N ALA A 315 -10.50 -16.22 -12.18
CA ALA A 315 -9.31 -16.62 -12.93
C ALA A 315 -8.99 -18.10 -12.68
N GLY A 316 -8.43 -18.78 -13.68
CA GLY A 316 -8.07 -20.21 -13.60
C GLY A 316 -9.26 -21.15 -13.47
N GLY A 317 -9.09 -22.26 -12.74
CA GLY A 317 -10.13 -23.27 -12.54
C GLY A 317 -10.29 -24.29 -13.69
N ASN A 318 -9.41 -24.24 -14.69
CA ASN A 318 -9.39 -25.16 -15.83
C ASN A 318 -8.31 -26.26 -15.67
N GLY A 319 -8.01 -26.64 -14.42
CA GLY A 319 -6.90 -27.53 -14.06
C GLY A 319 -5.53 -26.82 -14.00
N PRO A 320 -4.50 -27.48 -13.44
CA PRO A 320 -3.16 -26.95 -13.37
C PRO A 320 -2.48 -26.96 -14.74
N GLY A 321 -1.80 -25.88 -15.09
CA GLY A 321 -0.95 -25.85 -16.29
C GLY A 321 -0.44 -24.47 -16.66
N THR A 322 0.15 -24.40 -17.85
CA THR A 322 0.77 -23.19 -18.43
C THR A 322 -0.04 -22.60 -19.58
N ASP A 323 -1.19 -23.19 -19.92
CA ASP A 323 -2.09 -22.60 -20.91
C ASP A 323 -2.63 -21.26 -20.41
N VAL A 324 -2.93 -20.36 -21.36
CA VAL A 324 -3.42 -19.00 -21.06
C VAL A 324 -4.77 -18.94 -20.32
N THR A 325 -5.43 -20.09 -20.15
CA THR A 325 -6.69 -20.23 -19.40
C THR A 325 -6.51 -20.95 -18.06
N GLN A 326 -5.30 -21.42 -17.75
CA GLN A 326 -4.96 -22.20 -16.57
C GLN A 326 -4.07 -21.40 -15.63
N LEU A 327 -4.15 -21.74 -14.35
CA LEU A 327 -3.18 -21.36 -13.33
C LEU A 327 -2.62 -22.65 -12.73
N SER A 328 -1.44 -22.60 -12.12
CA SER A 328 -0.80 -23.72 -11.45
C SER A 328 -0.31 -23.27 -10.08
N THR A 329 -1.08 -23.65 -9.05
CA THR A 329 -0.90 -23.23 -7.64
C THR A 329 -0.65 -21.72 -7.48
N PRO A 330 -1.62 -20.86 -7.83
CA PRO A 330 -1.43 -19.41 -7.67
C PRO A 330 -1.29 -19.06 -6.19
N TYR A 331 -0.33 -18.19 -5.86
CA TYR A 331 -0.05 -17.77 -4.49
C TYR A 331 -0.30 -16.27 -4.30
N GLY A 332 0.70 -15.41 -4.45
CA GLY A 332 0.54 -13.96 -4.29
C GLY A 332 -0.42 -13.35 -5.31
N LEU A 333 -1.14 -12.33 -4.87
CA LEU A 333 -2.23 -11.71 -5.60
C LEU A 333 -2.26 -10.20 -5.36
N TYR A 334 -2.23 -9.44 -6.45
CA TYR A 334 -2.43 -7.99 -6.40
C TYR A 334 -3.60 -7.59 -7.28
N PHE A 335 -4.53 -6.80 -6.73
CA PHE A 335 -5.63 -6.22 -7.51
C PHE A 335 -5.26 -4.82 -8.00
N GLU A 336 -5.12 -4.68 -9.32
CA GLU A 336 -4.83 -3.40 -9.96
C GLU A 336 -6.14 -2.72 -10.37
N SER A 337 -6.56 -1.72 -9.58
CA SER A 337 -7.84 -1.04 -9.75
C SER A 337 -7.94 -0.24 -11.06
N SER A 338 -6.83 0.29 -11.58
CA SER A 338 -6.79 1.12 -12.79
C SER A 338 -7.16 0.36 -14.07
N SER A 339 -6.76 -0.92 -14.15
CA SER A 339 -7.08 -1.80 -15.30
C SER A 339 -8.12 -2.86 -14.97
N ASN A 340 -8.65 -2.89 -13.75
CA ASN A 340 -9.55 -3.92 -13.25
C ASN A 340 -8.97 -5.34 -13.48
N SER A 341 -7.69 -5.52 -13.14
CA SER A 341 -6.95 -6.76 -13.39
C SER A 341 -6.39 -7.34 -12.09
N LEU A 342 -6.24 -8.66 -12.09
CA LEU A 342 -5.49 -9.39 -11.07
C LEU A 342 -4.09 -9.68 -11.61
N ILE A 343 -3.06 -9.34 -10.83
CA ILE A 343 -1.68 -9.77 -11.07
C ILE A 343 -1.39 -10.91 -10.12
N ILE A 344 -1.01 -12.06 -10.66
CA ILE A 344 -0.98 -13.33 -9.93
C ILE A 344 0.41 -13.93 -10.03
N ALA A 345 0.99 -14.30 -8.88
CA ALA A 345 2.17 -15.14 -8.81
C ALA A 345 1.77 -16.58 -9.09
N ASN A 346 2.02 -17.04 -10.31
CA ASN A 346 1.67 -18.38 -10.75
C ASN A 346 2.83 -19.33 -10.43
N TYR A 347 2.91 -19.71 -9.16
CA TYR A 347 4.08 -20.32 -8.54
C TYR A 347 4.64 -21.53 -9.29
N ALA A 348 3.82 -22.56 -9.55
CA ALA A 348 4.32 -23.78 -10.18
C ALA A 348 4.55 -23.62 -11.69
N ALA A 349 4.01 -22.55 -12.29
CA ALA A 349 4.25 -22.18 -13.68
C ALA A 349 5.41 -21.18 -13.85
N ASN A 350 6.13 -20.81 -12.78
CA ASN A 350 7.32 -19.94 -12.85
C ASN A 350 7.08 -18.59 -13.56
N ASN A 351 5.87 -18.02 -13.47
CA ASN A 351 5.56 -16.75 -14.11
C ASN A 351 4.63 -15.87 -13.29
N ILE A 352 4.65 -14.58 -13.61
CA ILE A 352 3.66 -13.61 -13.14
C ILE A 352 2.71 -13.33 -14.29
N VAL A 353 1.42 -13.46 -14.03
CA VAL A 353 0.38 -13.30 -15.05
C VAL A 353 -0.59 -12.20 -14.67
N ARG A 354 -1.12 -11.52 -15.69
CA ARG A 354 -2.19 -10.52 -15.55
C ARG A 354 -3.47 -11.12 -16.11
N TRP A 355 -4.50 -11.16 -15.27
CA TRP A 355 -5.84 -11.59 -15.65
C TRP A 355 -6.80 -10.41 -15.55
N VAL A 356 -7.26 -9.90 -16.69
CA VAL A 356 -8.27 -8.83 -16.73
C VAL A 356 -9.61 -9.42 -16.33
N LEU A 357 -10.29 -8.84 -15.33
CA LEU A 357 -11.56 -9.40 -14.87
C LEU A 357 -12.61 -9.38 -15.99
N GLY A 358 -13.32 -10.50 -16.15
CA GLY A 358 -14.31 -10.71 -17.21
C GLY A 358 -13.74 -11.31 -18.49
N THR A 359 -12.41 -11.48 -18.61
CA THR A 359 -11.80 -12.25 -19.70
C THR A 359 -11.55 -13.70 -19.29
N LYS A 360 -11.21 -14.54 -20.27
CA LYS A 360 -10.89 -15.96 -20.06
C LYS A 360 -9.40 -16.28 -20.09
N ASN A 361 -8.58 -15.32 -20.54
CA ASN A 361 -7.18 -15.54 -20.84
C ASN A 361 -6.34 -14.54 -20.07
N TRP A 362 -5.24 -15.02 -19.49
CA TRP A 362 -4.21 -14.15 -18.94
C TRP A 362 -3.18 -13.72 -19.99
N THR A 363 -2.46 -12.65 -19.68
CA THR A 363 -1.27 -12.18 -20.42
C THR A 363 -0.04 -12.24 -19.52
N LEU A 364 1.13 -12.56 -20.09
CA LEU A 364 2.38 -12.62 -19.33
C LEU A 364 2.80 -11.23 -18.85
N VAL A 365 3.22 -11.12 -17.59
CA VAL A 365 3.82 -9.90 -17.02
C VAL A 365 5.32 -10.07 -16.84
N ALA A 366 5.75 -11.20 -16.26
CA ALA A 366 7.16 -11.54 -16.04
C ALA A 366 7.38 -13.06 -16.01
N GLY A 367 8.60 -13.51 -16.30
CA GLY A 367 8.95 -14.93 -16.37
C GLY A 367 8.74 -15.53 -17.76
N SER A 368 8.47 -16.83 -17.83
CA SER A 368 8.31 -17.55 -19.10
C SER A 368 6.85 -17.90 -19.40
N ILE A 369 6.43 -17.71 -20.65
CA ILE A 369 5.12 -18.18 -21.13
C ILE A 369 5.02 -19.71 -21.16
N SER A 370 6.14 -20.42 -21.37
CA SER A 370 6.16 -21.89 -21.36
C SER A 370 6.23 -22.49 -19.95
N GLY A 371 6.37 -21.63 -18.93
CA GLY A 371 6.58 -22.00 -17.54
C GLY A 371 7.96 -22.55 -17.20
N ALA A 372 8.94 -22.35 -18.10
CA ALA A 372 10.33 -22.64 -17.81
C ALA A 372 10.85 -21.76 -16.66
N GLY A 373 11.33 -22.39 -15.59
CA GLY A 373 11.98 -21.71 -14.48
C GLY A 373 13.46 -21.46 -14.73
N GLY A 374 14.04 -20.46 -14.06
CA GLY A 374 15.47 -20.19 -14.17
C GLY A 374 15.95 -18.96 -13.41
N TYR A 375 17.25 -18.68 -13.54
CA TYR A 375 17.96 -17.66 -12.75
C TYR A 375 18.36 -16.40 -13.54
N SER A 376 18.08 -16.36 -14.85
CA SER A 376 18.36 -15.18 -15.67
C SER A 376 17.50 -13.98 -15.26
N SER A 377 17.77 -12.80 -15.82
CA SER A 377 16.96 -11.59 -15.60
C SER A 377 15.53 -11.70 -16.16
N THR A 378 15.25 -12.65 -17.05
CA THR A 378 13.94 -12.81 -17.69
C THR A 378 13.14 -13.98 -17.14
N LEU A 379 13.76 -14.85 -16.35
CA LEU A 379 13.15 -16.04 -15.78
C LEU A 379 12.94 -15.85 -14.28
N LEU A 380 11.92 -16.55 -13.78
CA LEU A 380 11.59 -16.67 -12.37
C LEU A 380 11.68 -18.14 -11.99
N ASN A 381 11.85 -18.44 -10.71
CA ASN A 381 11.85 -19.79 -10.19
C ASN A 381 10.97 -19.83 -8.94
N PHE A 382 9.79 -20.45 -9.07
CA PHE A 382 8.80 -20.55 -8.01
C PHE A 382 8.45 -19.18 -7.38
N PRO A 383 8.02 -18.17 -8.16
CA PRO A 383 7.68 -16.87 -7.62
C PRO A 383 6.46 -16.99 -6.69
N ARG A 384 6.59 -16.51 -5.45
CA ARG A 384 5.54 -16.72 -4.44
C ARG A 384 4.66 -15.51 -4.22
N ASP A 385 5.22 -14.32 -4.34
CA ASP A 385 4.53 -13.07 -4.06
C ASP A 385 5.01 -11.94 -4.97
N LEU A 386 4.18 -10.90 -5.08
CA LEU A 386 4.45 -9.73 -5.88
C LEU A 386 3.77 -8.48 -5.34
N THR A 387 4.32 -7.31 -5.66
CA THR A 387 3.62 -6.04 -5.49
C THR A 387 3.97 -5.07 -6.60
N LEU A 388 3.14 -4.05 -6.77
CA LEU A 388 3.36 -2.95 -7.71
C LEU A 388 3.56 -1.64 -6.95
N ASP A 389 4.44 -0.79 -7.46
CA ASP A 389 4.43 0.62 -7.07
C ASP A 389 3.40 1.41 -7.89
N TRP A 390 3.19 2.67 -7.51
CA TRP A 390 2.28 3.59 -8.18
C TRP A 390 2.70 3.97 -9.61
N MET A 391 3.94 3.64 -10.02
CA MET A 391 4.43 3.82 -11.39
C MET A 391 4.18 2.58 -12.27
N GLY A 392 3.68 1.49 -11.69
CA GLY A 392 3.47 0.21 -12.36
C GLY A 392 4.74 -0.64 -12.48
N ASN A 393 5.80 -0.35 -11.72
CA ASN A 393 6.94 -1.24 -11.63
C ASN A 393 6.59 -2.45 -10.77
N LEU A 394 7.09 -3.62 -11.17
CA LEU A 394 6.77 -4.90 -10.54
C LEU A 394 7.93 -5.39 -9.68
N TYR A 395 7.61 -5.81 -8.47
CA TYR A 395 8.51 -6.41 -7.50
C TYR A 395 8.06 -7.84 -7.25
N VAL A 396 8.97 -8.81 -7.37
CA VAL A 396 8.64 -10.23 -7.28
C VAL A 396 9.54 -10.92 -6.27
N ALA A 397 8.93 -11.67 -5.35
CA ALA A 397 9.63 -12.64 -4.51
C ALA A 397 9.93 -13.88 -5.36
N ASP A 398 11.13 -13.91 -5.97
CA ASP A 398 11.65 -15.01 -6.77
C ASP A 398 12.25 -16.07 -5.81
N THR A 399 11.35 -16.73 -5.11
CA THR A 399 11.61 -17.52 -3.91
C THR A 399 12.61 -18.65 -4.14
N GLY A 400 12.46 -19.40 -5.24
CA GLY A 400 13.36 -20.49 -5.61
C GLY A 400 14.75 -20.00 -6.05
N SER A 401 14.89 -18.71 -6.32
CA SER A 401 16.17 -18.06 -6.63
C SER A 401 16.79 -17.31 -5.44
N HIS A 402 16.12 -17.30 -4.29
CA HIS A 402 16.54 -16.61 -3.06
C HIS A 402 16.77 -15.09 -3.24
N ARG A 403 15.95 -14.45 -4.06
CA ARG A 403 16.11 -13.03 -4.39
C ARG A 403 14.78 -12.31 -4.55
N ILE A 404 14.84 -10.99 -4.54
CA ILE A 404 13.75 -10.10 -4.98
C ILE A 404 14.14 -9.49 -6.33
N GLN A 405 13.25 -9.62 -7.30
CA GLN A 405 13.43 -9.08 -8.64
C GLN A 405 12.56 -7.84 -8.85
N PHE A 406 13.18 -6.80 -9.43
CA PHE A 406 12.52 -5.57 -9.85
C PHE A 406 12.45 -5.52 -11.37
N PHE A 407 11.24 -5.45 -11.90
CA PHE A 407 10.94 -5.21 -13.31
C PHE A 407 10.40 -3.80 -13.45
N LYS A 408 11.11 -2.97 -14.22
CA LYS A 408 10.59 -1.65 -14.57
C LYS A 408 9.37 -1.79 -15.48
N ALA A 409 8.41 -0.89 -15.34
CA ALA A 409 7.16 -0.94 -16.09
C ALA A 409 7.42 -1.07 -17.61
N GLY A 410 6.88 -2.13 -18.21
CA GLY A 410 7.02 -2.45 -19.63
C GLY A 410 8.32 -3.17 -20.02
N GLU A 411 9.25 -3.40 -19.08
CA GLU A 411 10.49 -4.14 -19.33
C GLU A 411 10.34 -5.61 -18.92
N SER A 412 10.97 -6.51 -19.67
CA SER A 412 10.98 -7.95 -19.38
C SER A 412 12.24 -8.42 -18.63
N ASN A 413 13.28 -7.58 -18.59
CA ASN A 413 14.48 -7.84 -17.82
C ASN A 413 14.32 -7.28 -16.42
N ALA A 414 14.51 -8.13 -15.43
CA ALA A 414 14.63 -7.71 -14.05
C ALA A 414 16.05 -7.41 -13.62
N THR A 415 16.13 -6.61 -12.56
CA THR A 415 17.32 -6.42 -11.74
C THR A 415 17.09 -7.06 -10.37
N THR A 416 18.10 -7.75 -9.85
CA THR A 416 18.06 -8.25 -8.47
C THR A 416 18.29 -7.08 -7.52
N ILE A 417 17.32 -6.78 -6.65
CA ILE A 417 17.39 -5.64 -5.71
C ILE A 417 17.61 -6.07 -4.25
N ALA A 418 17.38 -7.34 -3.93
CA ALA A 418 17.70 -7.93 -2.63
C ALA A 418 17.98 -9.43 -2.77
N GLY A 419 18.88 -9.97 -1.94
CA GLY A 419 19.36 -11.35 -2.05
C GLY A 419 20.42 -11.54 -3.13
N VAL A 420 21.01 -12.74 -3.16
CA VAL A 420 22.01 -13.14 -4.17
C VAL A 420 21.48 -14.36 -4.89
N THR A 421 21.38 -14.26 -6.21
CA THR A 421 20.82 -15.32 -7.06
C THR A 421 21.45 -16.67 -6.74
N SER A 422 20.62 -17.67 -6.48
CA SER A 422 21.01 -19.07 -6.17
C SER A 422 21.86 -19.27 -4.91
N THR A 423 22.02 -18.23 -4.08
CA THR A 423 22.79 -18.30 -2.83
C THR A 423 21.89 -17.97 -1.66
N SER A 424 21.64 -18.95 -0.78
CA SER A 424 20.92 -18.74 0.47
C SER A 424 21.86 -18.52 1.64
N GLY A 425 21.40 -17.77 2.65
CA GLY A 425 22.11 -17.66 3.93
C GLY A 425 21.46 -16.66 4.87
N ALA A 426 22.02 -16.54 6.07
CA ALA A 426 21.46 -15.77 7.17
C ALA A 426 22.09 -14.38 7.38
N ASN A 427 23.14 -14.05 6.62
CA ASN A 427 23.73 -12.72 6.69
C ASN A 427 22.76 -11.66 6.11
N ALA A 428 23.04 -10.38 6.32
CA ALA A 428 22.13 -9.31 5.91
C ALA A 428 22.03 -9.08 4.39
N ILE A 429 22.90 -9.69 3.58
CA ILE A 429 22.88 -9.57 2.11
C ILE A 429 22.10 -10.73 1.47
N LEU A 430 22.13 -11.89 2.13
CA LEU A 430 21.47 -13.10 1.68
C LEU A 430 20.03 -13.18 2.20
N LEU A 431 19.21 -13.87 1.43
CA LEU A 431 17.86 -14.27 1.79
C LEU A 431 17.80 -15.80 1.75
N GLN A 432 16.88 -16.39 2.49
CA GLN A 432 16.59 -17.81 2.43
C GLN A 432 15.09 -18.01 2.23
N PHE A 433 14.73 -18.38 0.99
CA PHE A 433 13.35 -18.57 0.55
C PHE A 433 12.45 -17.38 0.90
N PRO A 434 12.67 -16.19 0.28
CA PRO A 434 11.83 -15.04 0.55
C PRO A 434 10.42 -15.29 0.04
N TYR A 435 9.42 -15.26 0.92
CA TYR A 435 8.05 -15.66 0.58
C TYR A 435 7.10 -14.52 0.29
N SER A 436 7.35 -13.34 0.85
CA SER A 436 6.50 -12.16 0.67
C SER A 436 7.33 -10.90 0.68
N LEU A 437 6.80 -9.86 0.06
CA LEU A 437 7.39 -8.53 0.05
C LEU A 437 6.31 -7.45 0.16
N ALA A 438 6.68 -6.31 0.73
CA ALA A 438 5.82 -5.12 0.81
C ALA A 438 6.67 -3.85 0.63
N LEU A 439 6.03 -2.77 0.18
CA LEU A 439 6.65 -1.46 0.03
C LEU A 439 6.03 -0.48 1.01
N ASP A 440 6.87 0.30 1.69
CA ASP A 440 6.39 1.42 2.49
C ASP A 440 6.11 2.68 1.64
N SER A 441 5.59 3.72 2.29
CA SER A 441 5.27 4.99 1.64
C SER A 441 6.45 5.68 0.94
N GLN A 442 7.70 5.35 1.30
CA GLN A 442 8.92 5.83 0.64
C GLN A 442 9.51 4.81 -0.36
N LEU A 443 8.81 3.71 -0.64
CA LEU A 443 9.24 2.62 -1.50
C LEU A 443 10.50 1.90 -1.00
N ASN A 444 10.73 1.88 0.31
CA ASN A 444 11.64 0.91 0.92
C ASN A 444 10.99 -0.47 0.90
N LEU A 445 11.82 -1.48 0.67
CA LEU A 445 11.38 -2.85 0.48
C LEU A 445 11.44 -3.63 1.79
N TYR A 446 10.33 -4.23 2.18
CA TYR A 446 10.24 -5.20 3.26
C TYR A 446 10.17 -6.59 2.65
N VAL A 447 10.97 -7.52 3.16
CA VAL A 447 11.04 -8.90 2.67
C VAL A 447 10.91 -9.86 3.83
N SER A 448 10.01 -10.83 3.68
CA SER A 448 9.94 -11.95 4.60
C SER A 448 11.06 -12.92 4.28
N ASP A 449 12.08 -12.97 5.12
CA ASP A 449 13.22 -13.87 5.01
C ASP A 449 12.91 -15.15 5.79
N THR A 450 11.95 -15.90 5.23
CA THR A 450 11.13 -16.90 5.92
C THR A 450 11.93 -17.90 6.74
N TYR A 451 12.93 -18.53 6.11
CA TYR A 451 13.72 -19.60 6.75
C TYR A 451 14.84 -19.07 7.64
N ASN A 452 15.06 -17.75 7.62
CA ASN A 452 15.87 -17.06 8.61
C ASN A 452 15.02 -16.47 9.75
N PHE A 453 13.69 -16.67 9.74
CA PHE A 453 12.77 -16.27 10.82
C PHE A 453 12.77 -14.77 11.14
N ARG A 454 12.94 -13.94 10.12
CA ARG A 454 13.01 -12.47 10.26
C ARG A 454 12.37 -11.75 9.09
N ILE A 455 12.09 -10.48 9.29
CA ILE A 455 11.76 -9.53 8.22
C ILE A 455 12.93 -8.58 8.01
N GLN A 456 13.36 -8.44 6.75
CA GLN A 456 14.43 -7.51 6.37
C GLN A 456 13.85 -6.30 5.64
N LYS A 457 14.31 -5.10 6.01
CA LYS A 457 14.03 -3.85 5.31
C LYS A 457 15.24 -3.41 4.50
N PHE A 458 15.04 -3.14 3.22
CA PHE A 458 16.03 -2.60 2.30
C PHE A 458 15.66 -1.15 1.96
N LEU A 459 16.58 -0.23 2.24
CA LEU A 459 16.34 1.20 2.06
C LEU A 459 16.56 1.60 0.60
N ARG A 460 15.63 2.38 0.07
CA ARG A 460 15.79 3.04 -1.23
C ARG A 460 16.66 4.29 -1.07
N TYR A 461 17.50 4.59 -2.05
CA TYR A 461 18.36 5.80 -2.04
C TYR A 461 18.40 6.53 -3.39
#